data_AF-A0A7G5DSD0-F1
#
_entry.id   AF-A0A7G5DSD0-F1
#
_cell.length_a   1.000
_cell.length_b   1.000
_cell.length_c   1.000
_cell.angle_alpha   90.00
_cell.angle_beta   90.00
_cell.angle_gamma   90.00
#
_symmetry.space_group_name_H-M   'P 1'
#
loop_
_entity.id
_entity.type
_entity.pdbx_description
1 polymer ?
#
loop_
_entity_poly.entity_id
_entity_poly.type
_entity_poly.pdbx_seq_one_letter_code
_entity_poly.pdbx_strand_id
1 'polypeptide(L)'
;MASLTIRNLDADLKEHLRAQAARNGRSMAEEVRQILREALFNERPKATTCRILAPTATSLADFKKDPMGIIREGGSETVVILDRNVPVFYAVPPSRYEAMQEILDDSCLAETVRTRRGGPTIRADIDDLLAQAGETD
;
A
#
# COMPACT_ATOMS: atom_id res chain seq x y z
N MET A 1 -27.17 -12.17 16.34
CA MET A 1 -26.43 -12.87 17.41
C MET A 1 -25.62 -13.98 16.76
N ALA A 2 -24.30 -13.80 16.63
CA ALA A 2 -23.43 -14.88 16.15
C ALA A 2 -23.08 -15.78 17.34
N SER A 3 -23.41 -17.07 17.26
CA SER A 3 -23.02 -18.08 18.24
C SER A 3 -21.80 -18.82 17.70
N LEU A 4 -20.72 -18.88 18.48
CA LEU A 4 -19.50 -19.61 18.16
C LEU A 4 -19.32 -20.72 19.18
N THR A 5 -19.32 -21.97 18.72
CA THR A 5 -19.16 -23.15 19.59
C THR A 5 -17.78 -23.75 19.41
N ILE A 6 -16.95 -23.66 20.45
CA ILE A 6 -15.61 -24.28 20.48
C ILE A 6 -15.75 -25.68 21.09
N ARG A 7 -15.32 -26.72 20.36
CA ARG A 7 -15.32 -28.12 20.81
C ARG A 7 -13.91 -28.52 21.25
N ASN A 8 -13.80 -29.53 22.12
CA ASN A 8 -12.53 -30.01 22.70
C ASN A 8 -11.70 -28.89 23.37
N LEU A 9 -12.31 -28.18 24.32
CA LEU A 9 -11.55 -27.26 25.16
C LEU A 9 -10.91 -28.03 26.32
N ASP A 10 -9.59 -27.98 26.42
CA ASP A 10 -8.84 -28.61 27.50
C ASP A 10 -9.26 -28.05 28.87
N ALA A 11 -9.23 -28.91 29.90
CA ALA A 11 -9.62 -28.53 31.26
C ALA A 11 -8.75 -27.38 31.80
N ASP A 12 -7.44 -27.44 31.54
CA ASP A 12 -6.48 -26.42 31.93
C ASP A 12 -6.81 -25.07 31.28
N LEU A 13 -7.18 -25.08 29.99
CA LEU A 13 -7.52 -23.87 29.25
C LEU A 13 -8.83 -23.24 29.76
N LYS A 14 -9.80 -24.08 30.17
CA LYS A 14 -11.05 -23.65 30.79
C LYS A 14 -10.81 -23.03 32.17
N GLU A 15 -9.92 -23.59 32.98
CA GLU A 15 -9.55 -23.00 34.28
C GLU A 15 -8.82 -21.67 34.09
N HIS A 16 -7.87 -21.62 33.16
CA HIS A 16 -7.13 -20.40 32.84
C HIS A 16 -8.05 -19.27 32.39
N LEU A 17 -8.99 -19.57 31.49
CA LEU A 17 -10.01 -18.61 31.04
C LEU A 17 -10.88 -18.10 32.19
N ARG A 18 -11.22 -18.97 33.15
CA ARG A 18 -12.06 -18.60 34.30
C ARG A 18 -11.30 -17.69 35.26
N ALA A 19 -10.05 -18.04 35.55
CA ALA A 19 -9.17 -17.25 36.40
C ALA A 19 -8.90 -15.87 35.77
N GLN A 20 -8.71 -15.82 34.45
CA GLN A 20 -8.47 -14.58 33.72
C GLN A 20 -9.72 -13.70 33.65
N ALA A 21 -10.90 -14.28 33.40
CA ALA A 21 -12.17 -13.56 33.43
C ALA A 21 -12.44 -12.93 34.81
N ALA A 22 -12.15 -13.67 35.90
CA ALA A 22 -12.26 -13.16 37.26
C ALA A 22 -11.29 -12.00 37.55
N ARG A 23 -10.04 -12.11 37.08
CA ARG A 23 -9.03 -11.03 37.19
C ARG A 23 -9.44 -9.77 36.45
N ASN A 24 -10.07 -9.90 35.28
CA ASN A 24 -10.48 -8.79 34.44
C ASN A 24 -11.91 -8.29 34.75
N GLY A 25 -12.60 -8.88 35.74
CA GLY A 25 -13.95 -8.50 36.16
C GLY A 25 -15.03 -8.78 35.10
N ARG A 26 -14.82 -9.75 34.23
CA ARG A 26 -15.67 -10.04 33.06
C ARG A 26 -16.32 -11.41 33.16
N SER A 27 -17.41 -11.58 32.40
CA SER A 27 -17.95 -12.93 32.19
C SER A 27 -17.00 -13.76 31.33
N MET A 28 -17.02 -15.08 31.51
CA MET A 28 -16.20 -16.01 30.73
C MET A 28 -16.36 -15.80 29.21
N ALA A 29 -17.60 -15.61 28.74
CA ALA A 29 -17.89 -15.43 27.32
C ALA A 29 -17.34 -14.09 26.77
N GLU A 30 -17.33 -13.06 27.60
CA GLU A 30 -16.83 -11.74 27.24
C GLU A 30 -15.30 -11.71 27.22
N GLU A 31 -14.65 -12.43 28.14
CA GLU A 31 -13.21 -12.63 28.12
C GLU A 31 -12.76 -13.43 26.89
N VAL A 32 -13.44 -14.53 26.55
CA VAL A 32 -13.16 -15.29 25.31
C VAL A 32 -13.30 -14.42 24.07
N ARG A 33 -14.35 -13.58 24.02
CA ARG A 33 -14.55 -12.65 22.91
C ARG A 33 -13.40 -11.64 22.81
N GLN A 34 -12.97 -11.09 23.95
CA GLN A 34 -11.86 -10.14 23.98
C GLN A 34 -10.54 -10.81 23.57
N ILE A 35 -10.24 -12.00 24.11
CA ILE A 35 -9.03 -12.74 23.78
C ILE A 35 -8.99 -13.08 22.30
N LEU A 36 -10.10 -13.55 21.71
CA LEU A 36 -10.17 -13.81 20.27
C LEU A 36 -10.01 -12.51 19.46
N ARG A 37 -10.61 -11.41 19.91
CA ARG A 37 -10.43 -10.10 19.29
C ARG A 37 -8.96 -9.69 19.34
N GLU A 38 -8.31 -9.79 20.49
CA GLU A 38 -6.90 -9.48 20.63
C GLU A 38 -6.04 -10.43 19.80
N ALA A 39 -6.24 -11.74 19.84
CA ALA A 39 -5.45 -12.69 19.06
C ALA A 39 -5.58 -12.48 17.54
N LEU A 40 -6.77 -12.13 17.05
CA LEU A 40 -7.01 -11.90 15.61
C LEU A 40 -6.57 -10.50 15.15
N PHE A 41 -6.69 -9.49 16.00
CA PHE A 41 -6.38 -8.10 15.62
C PHE A 41 -4.98 -7.65 16.05
N ASN A 42 -4.32 -8.40 16.93
CA ASN A 42 -3.02 -8.11 17.52
C ASN A 42 -1.94 -9.09 17.06
N GLU A 43 -2.00 -9.55 15.80
CA GLU A 43 -0.76 -9.89 15.08
C GLU A 43 0.15 -8.68 15.28
N ARG A 44 1.11 -8.79 16.21
CA ARG A 44 2.00 -7.69 16.56
C ARG A 44 2.52 -7.15 15.23
N PRO A 45 2.24 -5.90 14.85
CA PRO A 45 2.93 -5.34 13.72
C PRO A 45 4.39 -5.36 14.12
N LYS A 46 5.14 -6.29 13.50
CA LYS A 46 6.59 -6.39 13.65
C LYS A 46 7.07 -4.95 13.54
N ALA A 47 7.69 -4.42 14.60
CA ALA A 47 8.09 -3.02 14.62
C ALA A 47 9.04 -2.80 13.44
N THR A 48 8.48 -2.28 12.36
CA THR A 48 9.13 -2.07 11.08
C THR A 48 8.97 -0.60 10.86
N THR A 49 9.90 0.18 11.41
CA THR A 49 10.04 1.59 11.07
C THR A 49 10.08 1.67 9.54
N CYS A 50 8.99 2.15 8.96
CA CYS A 50 8.80 2.25 7.52
C CYS A 50 8.86 3.73 7.16
N ARG A 51 9.66 4.07 6.15
CA ARG A 51 9.66 5.43 5.61
C ARG A 51 8.40 5.61 4.76
N ILE A 52 7.52 6.48 5.21
CA ILE A 52 6.34 6.88 4.43
C ILE A 52 6.80 7.89 3.36
N LEU A 53 6.51 7.58 2.10
CA LEU A 53 6.88 8.39 0.94
C LEU A 53 5.73 9.25 0.40
N ALA A 54 4.57 9.17 1.05
CA ALA A 54 3.40 9.99 0.73
C ALA A 54 3.30 11.16 1.70
N PRO A 55 2.88 12.36 1.24
CA PRO A 55 2.60 13.49 2.11
C PRO A 55 1.38 13.26 2.99
N THR A 56 0.46 12.39 2.57
CA THR A 56 -0.82 12.16 3.23
C THR A 56 -1.01 10.68 3.57
N ALA A 57 -1.62 10.40 4.72
CA ALA A 57 -1.96 9.06 5.18
C ALA A 57 -3.46 8.95 5.50
N THR A 58 -4.06 7.81 5.19
CA THR A 58 -5.45 7.49 5.57
C THR A 58 -5.58 6.05 6.08
N SER A 59 -6.62 5.76 6.83
CA SER A 59 -6.94 4.39 7.23
C SER A 59 -7.64 3.64 6.09
N LEU A 60 -7.46 2.32 6.02
CA LEU A 60 -8.18 1.47 5.07
C LEU A 60 -9.70 1.54 5.29
N ALA A 61 -10.15 1.76 6.53
CA ALA A 61 -11.56 1.88 6.86
C ALA A 61 -12.17 3.16 6.28
N ASP A 62 -11.46 4.28 6.33
CA ASP A 62 -11.93 5.55 5.80
C ASP A 62 -11.78 5.61 4.27
N PHE A 63 -10.69 5.04 3.75
CA PHE A 63 -10.52 4.83 2.30
C PHE A 63 -11.67 4.04 1.67
N LYS A 64 -12.17 3.01 2.37
CA LYS A 64 -13.33 2.23 1.91
C LYS A 64 -14.64 3.01 1.90
N LYS A 65 -14.80 4.02 2.77
CA LYS A 65 -16.03 4.83 2.85
C LYS A 65 -16.10 5.84 1.72
N ASP A 66 -15.01 6.55 1.47
CA ASP A 66 -14.95 7.58 0.43
C ASP A 66 -13.55 7.65 -0.20
N PRO A 67 -13.23 6.73 -1.14
CA PRO A 67 -11.93 6.70 -1.78
C PRO A 67 -11.68 7.97 -2.61
N MET A 68 -12.69 8.46 -3.32
CA MET A 68 -12.55 9.61 -4.21
C MET A 68 -12.41 10.92 -3.44
N GLY A 69 -13.11 11.08 -2.32
CA GLY A 69 -12.95 12.24 -1.43
C GLY A 69 -11.53 12.34 -0.88
N ILE A 70 -10.97 11.23 -0.41
CA ILE A 70 -9.60 11.18 0.11
C ILE A 70 -8.57 11.51 -0.98
N ILE A 71 -8.74 10.98 -2.19
CA ILE A 71 -7.82 11.27 -3.31
C ILE A 71 -7.89 12.75 -3.70
N ARG A 72 -9.09 13.35 -3.69
CA ARG A 72 -9.27 14.78 -3.98
C ARG A 72 -8.67 15.67 -2.89
N GLU A 73 -8.86 15.31 -1.63
CA GLU A 73 -8.24 16.01 -0.48
C GLU A 73 -6.71 15.89 -0.51
N GLY A 74 -6.19 14.75 -0.98
CA GLY A 74 -4.77 14.53 -1.25
C GLY A 74 -4.18 15.41 -2.36
N GLY A 75 -4.97 16.24 -3.05
CA GLY A 75 -4.45 17.32 -3.89
C GLY A 75 -3.59 16.85 -5.06
N SER A 76 -3.93 15.72 -5.68
CA SER A 76 -3.15 15.03 -6.73
C SER A 76 -1.80 14.46 -6.30
N GLU A 77 -1.52 14.43 -5.00
CA GLU A 77 -0.36 13.73 -4.44
C GLU A 77 -0.67 12.29 -4.06
N THR A 78 0.38 11.52 -3.77
CA THR A 78 0.24 10.15 -3.30
C THR A 78 -0.36 10.09 -1.89
N VAL A 79 -1.16 9.05 -1.63
CA VAL A 79 -1.75 8.80 -0.31
C VAL A 79 -1.31 7.41 0.15
N VAL A 80 -0.79 7.28 1.37
CA VAL A 80 -0.53 5.96 1.97
C VAL A 80 -1.78 5.46 2.71
N ILE A 81 -2.11 4.20 2.51
CA ILE A 81 -3.25 3.55 3.14
C ILE A 81 -2.74 2.64 4.25
N LEU A 82 -3.31 2.79 5.45
CA LEU A 82 -2.92 2.08 6.65
C LEU A 82 -4.00 1.06 7.06
N ASP A 83 -3.64 -0.21 7.26
CA ASP A 83 -4.48 -1.17 7.99
C ASP A 83 -3.94 -1.33 9.42
N ARG A 84 -4.76 -1.08 10.44
CA ARG A 84 -4.36 -1.18 11.85
C ARG A 84 -3.04 -0.44 12.15
N ASN A 85 -2.91 0.78 11.62
CA ASN A 85 -1.72 1.65 11.72
C ASN A 85 -0.45 1.09 11.05
N VAL A 86 -0.60 0.13 10.14
CA VAL A 86 0.48 -0.44 9.32
C VAL A 86 0.27 -0.02 7.87
N PRO A 87 1.27 0.57 7.19
CA PRO A 87 1.14 0.90 5.77
C PRO A 87 1.00 -0.36 4.93
N VAL A 88 -0.06 -0.44 4.13
CA VAL A 88 -0.38 -1.61 3.30
C VAL A 88 -0.21 -1.34 1.80
N PHE A 89 -0.51 -0.13 1.32
CA PHE A 89 -0.28 0.27 -0.08
C PHE A 89 -0.32 1.79 -0.25
N TYR A 90 0.12 2.26 -1.41
CA TYR A 90 0.00 3.65 -1.85
C TYR A 90 -1.09 3.75 -2.91
N ALA A 91 -1.94 4.78 -2.81
CA ALA A 91 -2.77 5.23 -3.91
C ALA A 91 -2.06 6.37 -4.65
N VAL A 92 -1.87 6.18 -5.96
CA VAL A 92 -1.22 7.16 -6.83
C VAL A 92 -2.27 7.67 -7.82
N PRO A 93 -2.61 8.97 -7.80
CA PRO A 93 -3.52 9.55 -8.79
C PRO A 93 -2.97 9.45 -10.21
N PRO A 94 -3.82 9.40 -11.25
CA PRO A 94 -3.38 9.26 -12.65
C PRO A 94 -2.35 10.32 -13.06
N SER A 95 -2.61 11.60 -12.79
CA SER A 95 -1.69 12.70 -13.12
C SER A 95 -0.33 12.56 -12.44
N ARG A 96 -0.30 12.03 -11.21
CA ARG A 96 0.96 11.79 -10.49
C ARG A 96 1.71 10.60 -11.07
N TYR A 97 0.99 9.54 -11.44
CA TYR A 97 1.59 8.37 -12.07
C TYR A 97 2.21 8.73 -13.43
N GLU A 98 1.51 9.49 -14.25
CA GLU A 98 2.00 9.99 -15.54
C GLU A 98 3.26 10.84 -15.37
N ALA A 99 3.26 11.82 -14.46
CA ALA A 99 4.45 12.63 -14.19
C ALA A 99 5.64 11.78 -13.69
N MET A 100 5.38 10.73 -12.90
CA MET A 100 6.43 9.80 -12.49
C MET A 100 7.02 9.02 -13.68
N GLN A 101 6.18 8.61 -14.64
CA GLN A 101 6.64 7.92 -15.86
C GLN A 101 7.49 8.86 -16.72
N GLU A 102 7.05 10.10 -16.94
CA GLU A 102 7.78 11.09 -17.73
C GLU A 102 9.20 11.33 -17.18
N ILE A 103 9.33 11.50 -15.85
CA ILE A 103 10.64 11.66 -15.20
C ILE A 103 11.53 10.42 -15.37
N LEU A 104 10.95 9.21 -15.31
CA LEU A 104 11.70 7.96 -15.49
C LEU A 104 12.18 7.81 -16.93
N ASP A 105 11.34 8.11 -17.90
CA ASP A 105 11.65 8.05 -19.33
C ASP A 105 12.77 9.03 -19.67
N ASP A 106 12.67 10.28 -19.19
CA ASP A 106 13.71 11.29 -19.34
C ASP A 106 15.04 10.86 -18.71
N SER A 107 15.00 10.24 -17.53
CA SER A 107 16.20 9.74 -16.85
C SER A 107 16.88 8.62 -17.64
N CYS A 108 16.10 7.70 -18.22
CA CYS A 108 16.61 6.64 -19.08
C CYS A 108 17.21 7.20 -20.38
N LEU A 109 16.56 8.19 -20.98
CA LEU A 109 17.04 8.87 -22.18
C LEU A 109 18.35 9.62 -21.90
N ALA A 110 18.44 10.31 -20.76
CA ALA A 110 19.63 11.04 -20.35
C ALA A 110 20.86 10.11 -20.23
N GLU A 111 20.69 8.90 -19.72
CA GLU A 111 21.77 7.90 -19.67
C GLU A 111 22.23 7.46 -21.07
N THR A 112 21.30 7.32 -22.02
CA THR A 112 21.64 7.04 -23.42
C THR A 112 22.43 8.19 -24.04
N VAL A 113 22.00 9.44 -23.80
CA VAL A 113 22.70 10.64 -24.28
C VAL A 113 24.11 10.72 -23.69
N ARG A 114 24.25 10.47 -22.39
CA ARG A 114 25.56 10.46 -21.70
C ARG A 114 26.49 9.40 -22.29
N THR A 115 25.98 8.19 -22.52
CA THR A 115 26.75 7.07 -23.07
C THR A 115 27.21 7.36 -24.50
N ARG A 116 26.37 8.01 -25.31
CA ARG A 116 26.68 8.35 -26.72
C ARG A 116 27.40 9.69 -26.88
N ARG A 117 27.63 10.41 -25.78
CA ARG A 117 28.21 11.76 -25.82
C ARG A 117 29.64 11.69 -26.38
N GLY A 118 29.90 12.44 -27.45
CA GLY A 118 31.20 12.43 -28.14
C GLY A 118 31.40 11.27 -29.11
N GLY A 119 30.36 10.46 -29.36
CA GLY A 119 30.35 9.46 -30.42
C GLY A 119 30.31 10.07 -31.83
N PRO A 120 30.50 9.25 -32.88
CA PRO A 120 30.42 9.69 -34.26
C PRO A 120 29.05 10.31 -34.55
N THR A 121 29.05 11.51 -35.10
CA THR A 121 27.83 12.24 -35.48
C THR A 121 27.60 12.08 -36.97
N ILE A 122 26.40 11.68 -37.35
CA ILE A 122 25.97 11.59 -38.74
C ILE A 122 25.04 12.76 -39.00
N ARG A 123 25.31 13.52 -40.07
CA ARG A 123 24.38 14.57 -40.53
C ARG A 123 23.16 13.88 -41.12
N ALA A 124 22.01 14.06 -40.50
CA ALA A 124 20.72 13.60 -41.00
C ALA A 124 19.91 14.80 -41.46
N ASP A 125 19.25 14.65 -42.60
CA ASP A 125 18.23 15.57 -43.09
C ASP A 125 16.85 14.94 -42.85
N ILE A 126 15.88 15.74 -42.40
CA ILE A 126 14.56 15.23 -41.98
C ILE A 126 13.73 14.85 -43.22
N ASP A 127 13.82 15.62 -44.30
CA ASP A 127 13.03 15.39 -45.51
C ASP A 127 13.49 14.10 -46.19
N ASP A 128 14.81 13.85 -46.21
CA ASP A 128 15.40 12.60 -46.74
C ASP A 128 14.95 11.35 -45.95
N LEU A 129 14.82 11.46 -44.62
CA LEU A 129 14.39 10.35 -43.77
C LEU A 129 12.89 10.05 -43.88
N LEU A 130 12.07 11.09 -44.05
CA LEU A 130 10.63 10.93 -44.28
C LEU A 130 10.35 10.29 -45.64
N ALA A 131 11.11 10.67 -46.68
CA ALA A 131 11.02 10.04 -47.99
C ALA A 131 11.35 8.54 -47.96
N GLN A 132 12.41 8.14 -47.23
CA GLN A 132 12.81 6.73 -47.08
C GLN A 132 11.79 5.88 -46.30
N ALA A 133 11.14 6.44 -45.28
CA ALA A 133 10.13 5.73 -44.49
C ALA A 133 8.84 5.47 -45.29
N GLY A 134 8.50 6.33 -46.25
CA GLY A 134 7.33 6.18 -47.11
C GLY A 134 7.49 5.17 -48.26
N GLU A 135 8.72 4.73 -48.58
CA GLU A 135 8.99 3.74 -49.63
C GLU A 135 8.93 2.27 -49.13
N THR A 136 8.70 2.05 -47.83
CA THR A 136 8.74 0.70 -47.22
C THR A 136 7.36 0.05 -47.02
N ASP A 137 6.38 0.39 -47.86
CA ASP A 137 5.03 -0.22 -47.87
C ASP A 137 4.84 -1.16 -49.08
#